data_AF-A0A2T6NPB3-F1
#
_entry.id   AF-A0A2T6NPB3-F1
#
_cell.length_a   1.000
_cell.length_b   1.000
_cell.length_c   1.000
_cell.angle_alpha   90.00
_cell.angle_beta   90.00
_cell.angle_gamma   90.00
#
_symmetry.space_group_name_H-M   'P 1'
#
loop_
_entity.id
_entity.type
_entity.pdbx_description
1 polymer ?
#
loop_
_entity_poly.entity_id
_entity_poly.type
_entity_poly.pdbx_seq_one_letter_code
_entity_poly.pdbx_strand_id
1 'polypeptide(L)'
;MANLKRSKSERETLVGEASSEDELYPWGLRLHLEEPEIEKLGISEIDVGSILDISGKVKVTSYSKHEDDKESRRSIELQVTDLTLPAGEGLAERLYGKNK
;
A
#
# COMPACT_ATOMS: atom_id res chain seq x y z
N MET A 1 -0.57 13.03 3.55
CA MET A 1 -0.76 11.57 3.61
C MET A 1 -0.72 11.11 5.05
N ALA A 2 -1.49 10.09 5.43
CA ALA A 2 -1.44 9.52 6.78
C ALA A 2 -0.41 8.39 6.85
N ASN A 3 0.38 8.34 7.92
CA ASN A 3 1.35 7.26 8.14
C ASN A 3 0.68 6.07 8.85
N LEU A 4 0.95 4.85 8.40
CA LEU A 4 0.32 3.61 8.91
C LEU A 4 1.22 2.79 9.86
N LYS A 5 2.28 3.38 10.39
CA LYS A 5 3.21 2.74 11.33
C LYS A 5 2.48 2.39 12.64
N ARG A 6 2.55 1.15 13.08
CA ARG A 6 2.00 0.69 14.36
C ARG A 6 2.96 0.97 15.52
N SER A 7 2.40 1.27 16.69
CA SER A 7 3.19 1.39 17.91
C SER A 7 3.59 0.01 18.45
N LYS A 8 4.67 -0.04 19.25
CA LYS A 8 5.19 -1.28 19.85
C LYS A 8 4.15 -2.00 20.73
N SER A 9 3.31 -1.23 21.43
CA SER A 9 2.25 -1.77 22.32
C SER A 9 1.07 -2.38 21.57
N GLU A 10 0.80 -1.97 20.32
CA GLU A 10 -0.26 -2.58 19.48
C GLU A 10 0.16 -3.91 18.85
N ARG A 11 1.46 -4.27 18.93
CA ARG A 11 2.02 -5.51 18.37
C ARG A 11 1.84 -6.71 19.30
N GLU A 12 1.94 -6.50 20.62
CA GLU A 12 1.91 -7.59 21.62
C GLU A 12 0.57 -8.33 21.68
N THR A 13 -0.53 -7.73 21.23
CA THR A 13 -1.85 -8.36 21.18
C THR A 13 -2.10 -9.21 19.93
N LEU A 14 -1.17 -9.23 18.96
CA LEU A 14 -1.24 -10.02 17.73
C LEU A 14 -0.11 -11.05 17.75
N VAL A 15 -0.44 -12.27 18.20
CA VAL A 15 0.50 -13.38 18.45
C VAL A 15 1.37 -13.70 17.24
N GLY A 16 2.69 -13.64 17.44
CA GLY A 16 3.73 -14.13 16.53
C GLY A 16 5.02 -13.34 16.72
N GLU A 17 6.01 -13.95 17.40
CA GLU A 17 7.37 -13.39 17.47
C GLU A 17 7.88 -13.10 16.06
N ALA A 18 8.09 -11.82 15.78
CA ALA A 18 8.76 -11.39 14.57
C ALA A 18 9.94 -10.54 14.98
N SER A 19 11.10 -11.17 14.95
CA SER A 19 12.43 -10.60 15.08
C SER A 19 12.69 -9.71 13.86
N SER A 20 12.71 -8.39 14.05
CA SER A 20 13.52 -7.38 13.34
C SER A 20 12.96 -6.00 13.65
N GLU A 21 13.84 -5.03 13.90
CA GLU A 21 13.53 -3.63 14.18
C GLU A 21 12.78 -2.91 13.01
N ASP A 22 12.68 -3.57 11.86
CA ASP A 22 12.10 -3.06 10.60
C ASP A 22 10.57 -3.18 10.44
N GLU A 23 9.89 -4.06 11.19
CA GLU A 23 8.48 -4.36 10.90
C GLU A 23 7.50 -3.45 11.64
N LEU A 24 7.67 -2.14 11.48
CA LEU A 24 6.79 -1.15 12.09
C LEU A 24 5.50 -0.89 11.29
N TYR A 25 5.38 -1.48 10.10
CA TYR A 25 4.18 -1.41 9.27
C TYR A 25 3.41 -2.74 9.30
N PRO A 26 2.06 -2.70 9.25
CA PRO A 26 1.24 -3.90 9.16
C PRO A 26 1.66 -4.83 8.02
N TRP A 27 1.55 -6.14 8.27
CA TRP A 27 1.58 -7.16 7.23
C TRP A 27 0.47 -6.84 6.22
N GLY A 28 0.79 -6.84 4.92
CA GLY A 28 -0.14 -6.47 3.84
C GLY A 28 0.04 -5.06 3.26
N LEU A 29 0.92 -4.21 3.81
CA LEU A 29 1.31 -2.94 3.16
C LEU A 29 2.55 -3.06 2.25
N ARG A 30 3.11 -4.26 2.12
CA ARG A 30 4.21 -4.56 1.18
C ARG A 30 3.61 -5.18 -0.08
N LEU A 31 3.84 -4.55 -1.22
CA LEU A 31 3.53 -5.10 -2.53
C LEU A 31 4.80 -5.66 -3.14
N HIS A 32 4.75 -6.92 -3.56
CA HIS A 32 5.79 -7.54 -4.36
C HIS A 32 5.28 -7.60 -5.80
N LEU A 33 6.03 -7.00 -6.72
CA LEU A 33 5.69 -6.94 -8.13
C LEU A 33 6.76 -7.68 -8.91
N GLU A 34 6.35 -8.49 -9.89
CA GLU A 34 7.27 -9.15 -10.81
C GLU A 34 7.30 -8.40 -12.15
N GLU A 35 8.17 -8.86 -13.06
CA GLU A 35 8.37 -8.27 -14.39
C GLU A 35 7.08 -7.84 -15.11
N PRO A 36 6.02 -8.68 -15.22
CA PRO A 36 4.82 -8.28 -15.95
C PRO A 36 4.05 -7.12 -15.32
N GLU A 37 4.16 -6.91 -14.00
CA GLU A 37 3.56 -5.76 -13.32
C GLU A 37 4.47 -4.53 -13.44
N ILE A 38 5.79 -4.70 -13.34
CA ILE A 38 6.79 -3.64 -13.51
C ILE A 38 6.69 -3.02 -14.90
N GLU A 39 6.60 -3.84 -15.95
CA GLU A 39 6.44 -3.39 -17.34
C GLU A 39 5.13 -2.60 -17.54
N LYS A 40 4.00 -3.09 -17.00
CA LYS A 40 2.70 -2.39 -17.08
C LYS A 40 2.74 -1.02 -16.41
N LEU A 41 3.50 -0.90 -15.31
CA LEU A 41 3.69 0.34 -14.59
C LEU A 41 4.68 1.29 -15.30
N GLY A 42 5.41 0.80 -16.30
CA GLY A 42 6.37 1.59 -17.06
C GLY A 42 7.60 1.97 -16.24
N ILE A 43 7.98 1.12 -15.28
CA ILE A 43 9.14 1.34 -14.44
C ILE A 43 10.35 0.73 -15.14
N SER A 44 11.37 1.54 -15.42
CA SER A 44 12.63 1.06 -15.99
C SER A 44 13.72 0.88 -14.92
N GLU A 45 13.85 1.82 -13.98
CA GLU A 45 14.89 1.81 -12.94
C GLU A 45 14.34 2.43 -11.64
N ILE A 46 14.57 1.76 -10.51
CA ILE A 46 14.28 2.25 -9.15
C ILE A 46 15.40 1.79 -8.22
N ASP A 47 15.96 2.72 -7.44
CA ASP A 47 16.94 2.39 -6.41
C ASP A 47 16.28 1.85 -5.13
N VAL A 48 16.89 0.83 -4.53
CA VAL A 48 16.47 0.32 -3.22
C VAL A 48 16.51 1.43 -2.18
N GLY A 49 15.41 1.60 -1.44
CA GLY A 49 15.26 2.66 -0.43
C GLY A 49 14.66 3.96 -0.95
N SER A 50 14.40 4.07 -2.25
CA SER A 50 13.67 5.21 -2.83
C SER A 50 12.26 5.31 -2.25
N ILE A 51 11.83 6.54 -1.94
CA ILE A 51 10.48 6.85 -1.50
C ILE A 51 9.73 7.45 -2.69
N LEU A 52 8.66 6.79 -3.13
CA LEU A 52 7.82 7.20 -4.24
C LEU A 52 6.38 7.40 -3.77
N ASP A 53 5.70 8.39 -4.33
CA ASP A 53 4.24 8.50 -4.19
C ASP A 53 3.57 7.47 -5.10
N ILE A 54 2.59 6.72 -4.60
CA ILE A 54 1.81 5.80 -5.44
C ILE A 54 0.36 6.26 -5.51
N SER A 55 -0.24 6.17 -6.70
CA SER A 55 -1.66 6.39 -6.93
C SER A 55 -2.28 5.13 -7.49
N GLY A 56 -3.50 4.78 -7.10
CA GLY A 56 -4.11 3.54 -7.56
C GLY A 56 -5.59 3.43 -7.27
N LYS A 57 -6.21 2.42 -7.86
CA LYS A 57 -7.59 2.01 -7.60
C LYS A 57 -7.58 0.71 -6.82
N VAL A 58 -8.46 0.64 -5.83
CA VAL A 58 -8.64 -0.54 -4.99
C VAL A 58 -10.12 -0.93 -4.97
N LYS A 59 -10.36 -2.23 -4.93
CA LYS A 59 -11.68 -2.82 -4.70
C LYS A 59 -11.76 -3.26 -3.24
N VAL A 60 -12.79 -2.83 -2.52
CA VAL A 60 -13.10 -3.37 -1.19
C VAL A 60 -13.59 -4.81 -1.35
N THR A 61 -12.89 -5.77 -0.75
CA THR A 61 -13.26 -7.19 -0.79
C THR A 61 -14.03 -7.62 0.45
N SER A 62 -13.72 -7.01 1.59
CA SER A 62 -14.40 -7.29 2.86
C SER A 62 -14.47 -6.03 3.73
N TYR A 63 -15.58 -5.87 4.43
CA TYR A 63 -15.77 -4.85 5.45
C TYR A 63 -16.47 -5.48 6.64
N SER A 64 -15.86 -5.37 7.81
CA SER A 64 -16.43 -5.84 9.07
C SER A 64 -16.35 -4.74 10.12
N LYS A 65 -17.46 -4.55 10.83
CA LYS A 65 -17.58 -3.64 11.96
C LYS A 65 -18.22 -4.39 13.11
N HIS A 66 -17.54 -4.39 14.23
CA HIS A 66 -18.03 -4.91 15.50
C HIS A 66 -18.08 -3.76 16.50
N GLU A 67 -19.19 -3.63 17.21
CA GLU A 67 -19.41 -2.55 18.16
C GLU A 67 -20.21 -3.09 19.33
N ASP A 68 -19.59 -3.04 20.50
CA ASP A 68 -20.17 -3.42 21.79
C ASP A 68 -19.92 -2.29 22.79
N ASP A 69 -20.60 -2.33 23.94
CA ASP A 69 -20.52 -1.31 25.02
C ASP A 69 -19.08 -0.96 25.49
N LYS A 70 -18.08 -1.80 25.19
CA LYS A 70 -16.69 -1.64 25.64
C LYS A 70 -15.69 -1.31 24.53
N GLU A 71 -15.95 -1.71 23.29
CA GLU A 71 -14.99 -1.55 22.20
C GLU A 71 -15.68 -1.48 20.84
N SER A 72 -15.15 -0.64 19.95
CA SER A 72 -15.52 -0.61 18.54
C SER A 72 -14.32 -1.02 17.71
N ARG A 73 -14.48 -2.06 16.90
CA ARG A 73 -13.44 -2.55 15.98
C ARG A 73 -13.94 -2.53 14.55
N ARG A 74 -13.06 -2.10 13.63
CA ARG A 74 -13.32 -2.08 12.20
C ARG A 74 -12.17 -2.74 11.46
N SER A 75 -12.49 -3.49 10.42
CA SER A 75 -11.51 -4.05 9.50
C SER A 75 -12.01 -3.90 8.07
N ILE A 76 -11.11 -3.51 7.19
CA ILE A 76 -11.35 -3.35 5.76
C ILE A 76 -10.29 -4.16 5.03
N GLU A 77 -10.71 -4.94 4.05
CA GLU A 77 -9.82 -5.67 3.15
C GLU A 77 -9.91 -5.04 1.75
N LEU A 78 -8.75 -4.79 1.16
CA LEU A 78 -8.61 -4.06 -0.09
C LEU A 78 -7.78 -4.89 -1.08
N GLN A 79 -8.35 -5.10 -2.27
CA GLN A 79 -7.63 -5.65 -3.41
C GLN A 79 -7.20 -4.50 -4.31
N VAL A 80 -5.89 -4.38 -4.55
CA VAL A 80 -5.37 -3.43 -5.54
C VAL A 80 -5.68 -3.94 -6.94
N THR A 81 -6.28 -3.08 -7.78
CA THR A 81 -6.64 -3.43 -9.17
C THR A 81 -5.83 -2.66 -10.19
N ASP A 82 -5.52 -1.41 -9.90
CA ASP A 82 -4.78 -0.51 -10.78
C ASP A 82 -3.79 0.29 -9.96
N LEU A 83 -2.54 0.40 -10.44
CA LEU A 83 -1.49 1.17 -9.81
C LEU A 83 -0.85 2.12 -10.82
N THR A 84 -0.31 3.21 -10.30
CA THR A 84 0.41 4.23 -11.04
C THR A 84 1.51 4.74 -10.13
N LEU A 85 2.74 4.64 -10.60
CA LEU A 85 3.91 5.21 -9.95
C LEU A 85 4.43 6.38 -10.79
N PRO A 86 5.01 7.42 -10.19
CA PRO A 86 5.70 8.48 -10.88
C PRO A 86 7.01 7.89 -11.43
N ALA A 87 6.94 7.23 -12.58
CA ALA A 87 8.10 7.08 -13.43
C ALA A 87 8.36 8.39 -14.18
N GLY A 88 9.64 8.70 -14.41
CA GLY A 88 10.11 9.93 -15.04
C GLY A 88 9.38 10.33 -16.32
N GLU A 89 9.47 11.63 -16.64
CA GLU A 89 8.84 12.38 -17.74
C GLU A 89 8.07 11.53 -18.77
N GLY A 90 6.74 11.52 -18.66
CA GLY A 90 5.85 10.88 -19.64
C GLY A 90 4.50 10.41 -19.10
N LEU A 91 4.39 10.18 -17.79
CA LEU A 91 3.14 9.74 -17.17
C LEU A 91 2.08 10.84 -17.07
N ALA A 92 2.46 12.09 -16.84
CA ALA A 92 1.52 13.22 -16.86
C ALA A 92 0.79 13.30 -18.22
N GLU A 93 1.50 13.08 -19.32
CA GLU A 93 0.93 13.10 -20.67
C GLU A 93 -0.01 11.90 -20.93
N ARG A 94 0.28 10.73 -20.34
CA ARG A 94 -0.60 9.55 -20.38
C ARG A 94 -1.84 9.70 -19.49
N LEU A 95 -1.70 10.34 -18.33
CA LEU A 95 -2.78 10.48 -17.33
C LEU A 95 -3.76 11.61 -17.69
N TYR A 96 -3.26 12.73 -18.22
CA TYR A 96 -4.07 13.91 -18.50
C TYR A 96 -4.47 14.06 -19.97
N GLY A 97 -3.88 13.25 -20.87
CA GLY A 97 -4.11 13.34 -22.31
C GLY A 97 -3.47 14.58 -22.92
N LYS A 98 -2.96 14.46 -24.14
CA LYS A 98 -2.50 15.61 -24.94
C LYS A 98 -3.65 16.60 -25.09
N ASN A 99 -3.62 17.71 -24.34
CA ASN A 99 -4.43 18.86 -24.68
C ASN A 99 -3.92 19.36 -26.04
N LYS A 100 -4.81 19.24 -27.02
CA LYS A 100 -4.60 19.59 -28.42
C LYS A 100 -4.45 21.09 -28.61
#